data_AF-A0A9N9MG51-F1
#
_entry.id   AF-A0A9N9MG51-F1
#
_cell.length_a   1.000
_cell.length_b   1.000
_cell.length_c   1.000
_cell.angle_alpha   90.00
_cell.angle_beta   90.00
_cell.angle_gamma   90.00
#
_symmetry.space_group_name_H-M   'P 1'
#
loop_
_entity.id
_entity.type
_entity.pdbx_description
1 polymer ?
#
loop_
_entity_poly.entity_id
_entity_poly.type
_entity_poly.pdbx_seq_one_letter_code
_entity_poly.pdbx_strand_id
1 'polypeptide(L)'
;MYMYNQQIRKTTMEGLEGVTRVPTVIFRKDRHLASALVISEIQYMMTHRTNPKALKREHTQLLDDLSNRHIIHPQYAYSWFMDNTTRLYTHNHTPELNSLLAIATRVMEISLEDYTNIKATYPVSTVPLLSAIYNIKTEFDNLFDTIVYSSEFKQPWRLGGLKGCAYGNLHMIDITATEALIITHSHLAGIRDMFNSWFDVLLYAHINKSKYEGFDLYQEHASSVLKSWPSLAIASTLRCQEQDTRFLDSLEKDLAPITHTDLYKWLTRPLPTTAAVHLQLEMSGLWKCFGHPIIDMDLSVKNWIQTGAILKTDLEQAGQRIKRMFCMTFCKNFFKEKRNWPPLSYSRHTSRRVIDNIKSNTWNEDPRYPWTSQEFQGIELKECLTFDMHVDVTDLLSDKSIIPSRSQWIHEYDKQVHRTLYGRFPTGPPSTTKSAVISYLEKEEVNVKEIIDTN
;
A
#
# COMPACT_ATOMS: atom_id res chain seq x y z
N MET A 1 -34.04 -15.76 -18.42
CA MET A 1 -32.66 -15.46 -17.99
C MET A 1 -31.89 -16.70 -17.52
N TYR A 2 -32.50 -17.65 -16.82
CA TYR A 2 -31.84 -18.90 -16.36
C TYR A 2 -31.40 -19.85 -17.50
N MET A 3 -32.17 -19.95 -18.59
CA MET A 3 -31.80 -20.77 -19.77
C MET A 3 -30.73 -20.14 -20.66
N TYR A 4 -30.63 -18.80 -20.69
CA TYR A 4 -29.61 -18.08 -21.47
C TYR A 4 -28.20 -18.24 -20.84
N ASN A 5 -28.13 -18.32 -19.50
CA ASN A 5 -26.88 -18.57 -18.77
C ASN A 5 -26.36 -20.02 -18.91
N GLN A 6 -27.24 -21.00 -19.13
CA GLN A 6 -26.81 -22.39 -19.39
C GLN A 6 -26.25 -22.56 -20.79
N GLN A 7 -26.79 -21.83 -21.77
CA GLN A 7 -26.35 -21.92 -23.16
C GLN A 7 -24.98 -21.24 -23.34
N ILE A 8 -24.73 -20.09 -22.70
CA ILE A 8 -23.39 -19.46 -22.70
C ILE A 8 -22.34 -20.38 -22.05
N ARG A 9 -22.66 -21.06 -20.94
CA ARG A 9 -21.72 -22.04 -20.32
C ARG A 9 -21.40 -23.22 -21.23
N LYS A 10 -22.33 -23.65 -22.09
CA LYS A 10 -22.11 -24.77 -23.01
C LYS A 10 -21.29 -24.36 -24.24
N THR A 11 -21.60 -23.21 -24.85
CA THR A 11 -20.87 -22.71 -26.02
C THR A 11 -19.46 -22.22 -25.70
N THR A 12 -19.20 -21.75 -24.46
CA THR A 12 -17.85 -21.31 -24.06
C THR A 12 -16.92 -22.50 -23.75
N MET A 13 -17.45 -23.68 -23.42
CA MET A 13 -16.63 -24.86 -23.10
C MET A 13 -16.30 -25.73 -24.34
N GLU A 14 -17.17 -25.78 -25.34
CA GLU A 14 -16.94 -26.57 -26.57
C GLU A 14 -15.92 -25.89 -27.53
N GLY A 15 -15.68 -24.57 -27.40
CA GLY A 15 -14.64 -23.85 -28.16
C GLY A 15 -13.23 -23.90 -27.57
N LEU A 16 -13.04 -24.57 -26.42
CA LEU A 16 -11.76 -24.62 -25.67
C LEU A 16 -11.08 -25.99 -25.71
N GLU A 17 -11.51 -26.91 -26.58
CA GLU A 17 -10.92 -28.27 -26.68
C GLU A 17 -9.47 -28.31 -27.19
N GLY A 18 -8.87 -27.16 -27.53
CA GLY A 18 -7.44 -27.01 -27.81
C GLY A 18 -6.71 -26.01 -26.90
N VAL A 19 -7.40 -25.39 -25.94
CA VAL A 19 -6.74 -24.48 -25.00
C VAL A 19 -6.14 -25.33 -23.89
N THR A 20 -4.82 -25.45 -23.90
CA THR A 20 -4.02 -25.94 -22.78
C THR A 20 -4.61 -25.35 -21.51
N ARG A 21 -5.19 -26.20 -20.65
CA ARG A 21 -5.79 -25.77 -19.39
C ARG A 21 -4.79 -24.87 -18.70
N VAL A 22 -5.10 -23.58 -18.61
CA VAL A 22 -4.30 -22.64 -17.84
C VAL A 22 -4.21 -23.24 -16.44
N PRO A 23 -3.00 -23.54 -15.93
CA PRO A 23 -2.86 -24.16 -14.62
C PRO A 23 -3.62 -23.30 -13.63
N THR A 24 -4.63 -23.90 -13.00
CA THR A 24 -5.46 -23.15 -12.05
C THR A 24 -4.56 -22.80 -10.88
N VAL A 25 -4.39 -21.50 -10.62
CA VAL A 25 -3.56 -21.00 -9.52
C VAL A 25 -4.02 -21.68 -8.22
N ILE A 26 -3.19 -22.57 -7.68
CA ILE A 26 -3.45 -23.27 -6.41
C ILE A 26 -2.94 -22.40 -5.28
N PHE A 27 -3.22 -21.10 -5.33
CA PHE A 27 -2.77 -20.22 -4.26
C PHE A 27 -3.66 -20.46 -3.05
N ARG A 28 -3.09 -21.09 -2.02
CA ARG A 28 -3.75 -21.39 -0.74
C ARG A 28 -3.87 -20.11 0.10
N LYS A 29 -4.59 -19.12 -0.43
CA LYS A 29 -4.86 -17.81 0.20
C LYS A 29 -5.64 -17.97 1.52
N ASP A 30 -6.35 -19.08 1.68
CA ASP A 30 -7.47 -19.19 2.61
C ASP A 30 -7.12 -19.44 4.09
N ARG A 31 -5.84 -19.50 4.51
CA ARG A 31 -5.55 -20.04 5.87
C ARG A 31 -4.48 -19.36 6.71
N HIS A 32 -4.02 -18.15 6.42
CA HIS A 32 -2.85 -17.62 7.12
C HIS A 32 -3.05 -16.29 7.88
N LEU A 33 -4.25 -16.09 8.44
CA LEU A 33 -4.45 -15.18 9.58
C LEU A 33 -4.34 -15.93 10.91
N ALA A 34 -3.33 -16.80 11.05
CA ALA A 34 -3.22 -17.70 12.19
C ALA A 34 -3.04 -17.00 13.55
N SER A 35 -2.98 -15.66 13.64
CA SER A 35 -2.73 -15.02 14.93
C SER A 35 -3.10 -13.54 15.04
N ALA A 36 -3.99 -13.01 14.18
CA ALA A 36 -4.45 -11.61 14.27
C ALA A 36 -5.16 -11.24 15.60
N LEU A 37 -5.26 -12.16 16.56
CA LEU A 37 -5.72 -11.90 17.92
C LEU A 37 -4.62 -11.37 18.86
N VAL A 38 -3.34 -11.76 18.69
CA VAL A 38 -2.31 -11.52 19.74
C VAL A 38 -0.87 -11.37 19.24
N ILE A 39 -0.41 -12.13 18.23
CA ILE A 39 1.02 -12.17 17.82
C ILE A 39 1.17 -12.47 16.32
N SER A 40 2.37 -12.53 15.74
CA SER A 40 2.56 -12.95 14.33
C SER A 40 2.46 -14.47 14.15
N GLU A 41 2.22 -14.98 12.94
CA GLU A 41 2.07 -16.43 12.67
C GLU A 41 3.35 -17.20 13.05
N ILE A 42 4.52 -16.64 12.73
CA ILE A 42 5.83 -17.21 13.10
C ILE A 42 5.99 -17.21 14.62
N GLN A 43 5.68 -16.10 15.30
CA GLN A 43 5.73 -16.04 16.77
C GLN A 43 4.80 -17.08 17.40
N TYR A 44 3.58 -17.24 16.87
CA TYR A 44 2.60 -18.22 17.35
C TYR A 44 3.12 -19.65 17.23
N MET A 45 3.64 -20.00 16.05
CA MET A 45 4.26 -21.31 15.80
C MET A 45 5.40 -21.57 16.78
N MET A 46 6.31 -20.61 16.96
CA MET A 46 7.46 -20.75 17.85
C MET A 46 7.05 -20.92 19.32
N THR A 47 6.04 -20.17 19.77
CA THR A 47 5.51 -20.25 21.15
C THR A 47 4.87 -21.60 21.43
N HIS A 48 4.23 -22.21 20.43
CA HIS A 48 3.49 -23.47 20.57
C HIS A 48 4.25 -24.68 20.01
N ARG A 49 5.56 -24.58 19.78
CA ARG A 49 6.37 -25.64 19.16
C ARG A 49 6.31 -27.00 19.89
N THR A 50 6.03 -27.00 21.19
CA THR A 50 5.90 -28.20 22.02
C THR A 50 4.47 -28.74 22.10
N ASN A 51 3.49 -28.07 21.48
CA ASN A 51 2.09 -28.45 21.49
C ASN A 51 1.57 -28.65 20.05
N PRO A 52 1.77 -29.82 19.43
CA PRO A 52 1.33 -30.09 18.06
C PRO A 52 -0.17 -29.92 17.84
N LYS A 53 -1.00 -30.05 18.89
CA LYS A 53 -2.46 -29.87 18.80
C LYS A 53 -2.89 -28.42 18.61
N ALA A 54 -2.02 -27.48 18.98
CA ALA A 54 -2.21 -26.05 18.75
C ALA A 54 -1.78 -25.61 17.35
N LEU A 55 -0.99 -26.44 16.67
CA LEU A 55 -0.34 -26.11 15.42
C LEU A 55 -1.09 -26.70 14.23
N LYS A 56 -0.97 -26.02 13.09
CA LYS A 56 -1.42 -26.59 11.82
C LYS A 56 -0.43 -27.64 11.33
N ARG A 57 -0.85 -28.40 10.31
CA ARG A 57 0.02 -29.39 9.67
C ARG A 57 1.30 -28.74 9.13
N GLU A 58 1.19 -27.54 8.54
CA GLU A 58 2.30 -26.78 7.96
C GLU A 58 3.30 -26.35 9.01
N HIS A 59 2.80 -25.88 10.15
CA HIS A 59 3.61 -25.48 11.29
C HIS A 59 4.39 -26.68 11.85
N THR A 60 3.72 -27.82 12.01
CA THR A 60 4.34 -29.03 12.55
C THR A 60 5.44 -29.53 11.62
N GLN A 61 5.17 -29.63 10.31
CA GLN A 61 6.17 -30.08 9.33
C GLN A 61 7.35 -29.12 9.21
N LEU A 62 7.12 -27.82 9.26
CA LEU A 62 8.18 -26.82 9.28
C LEU A 62 9.05 -26.95 10.54
N LEU A 63 8.44 -27.13 11.72
CA LEU A 63 9.17 -27.31 12.97
C LEU A 63 10.01 -28.60 13.00
N ASP A 64 9.52 -29.68 12.38
CA ASP A 64 10.28 -30.93 12.25
C ASP A 64 11.59 -30.68 11.47
N ASP A 65 11.51 -29.95 10.35
CA ASP A 65 12.67 -29.55 9.53
C ASP A 65 13.61 -28.55 10.23
N LEU A 66 13.10 -27.81 11.23
CA LEU A 66 13.84 -26.83 12.02
C LEU A 66 14.43 -27.38 13.32
N SER A 67 14.15 -28.64 13.68
CA SER A 67 14.42 -29.23 15.00
C SER A 67 15.83 -29.01 15.57
N ASN A 68 16.85 -28.84 14.71
CA ASN A 68 18.24 -28.62 15.10
C ASN A 68 18.84 -27.30 14.57
N ARG A 69 17.99 -26.32 14.24
CA ARG A 69 18.42 -25.07 13.61
C ARG A 69 18.12 -23.86 14.48
N HIS A 70 19.08 -22.93 14.53
CA HIS A 70 18.87 -21.58 15.02
C HIS A 70 18.06 -20.77 14.00
N ILE A 71 17.06 -20.04 14.48
CA ILE A 71 16.10 -19.32 13.63
C ILE A 71 16.43 -17.84 13.66
N ILE A 72 16.73 -17.29 12.48
CA ILE A 72 16.86 -15.85 12.31
C ILE A 72 15.48 -15.20 12.28
N HIS A 73 15.31 -14.14 13.05
CA HIS A 73 14.04 -13.44 13.18
C HIS A 73 13.61 -12.81 11.84
N PRO A 74 12.32 -12.92 11.43
CA PRO A 74 11.82 -12.43 10.13
C PRO A 74 12.03 -10.92 9.92
N GLN A 75 12.16 -10.14 10.98
CA GLN A 75 12.42 -8.69 10.88
C GLN A 75 13.70 -8.35 10.14
N TYR A 76 14.66 -9.28 10.10
CA TYR A 76 15.93 -9.10 9.40
C TYR A 76 15.89 -9.63 7.96
N ALA A 77 14.73 -10.08 7.46
CA ALA A 77 14.64 -10.69 6.14
C ALA A 77 15.12 -9.74 5.04
N TYR A 78 14.60 -8.51 4.99
CA TYR A 78 15.01 -7.54 3.98
C TYR A 78 16.51 -7.23 4.04
N SER A 79 17.03 -6.86 5.22
CA SER A 79 18.46 -6.58 5.39
C SER A 79 19.33 -7.76 5.01
N TRP A 80 18.94 -8.98 5.42
CA TRP A 80 19.67 -10.18 5.09
C TRP A 80 19.73 -10.42 3.57
N PHE A 81 18.62 -10.23 2.84
CA PHE A 81 18.61 -10.37 1.38
C PHE A 81 19.45 -9.29 0.68
N MET A 82 19.46 -8.05 1.19
CA MET A 82 20.34 -7.00 0.67
C MET A 82 21.82 -7.37 0.87
N ASP A 83 22.18 -7.83 2.07
CA ASP A 83 23.56 -8.20 2.41
C ASP A 83 24.04 -9.46 1.68
N ASN A 84 23.11 -10.31 1.22
CA ASN A 84 23.39 -11.58 0.56
C ASN A 84 23.03 -11.59 -0.94
N THR A 85 22.90 -10.42 -1.56
CA THR A 85 22.59 -10.27 -3.00
C THR A 85 23.49 -11.11 -3.91
N THR A 86 24.78 -11.21 -3.59
CA THR A 86 25.75 -12.01 -4.36
C THR A 86 25.42 -13.50 -4.40
N ARG A 87 24.71 -14.03 -3.38
CA ARG A 87 24.28 -15.43 -3.33
C ARG A 87 23.05 -15.72 -4.20
N LEU A 88 22.32 -14.68 -4.60
CA LEU A 88 21.11 -14.80 -5.42
C LEU A 88 21.41 -14.95 -6.91
N TYR A 89 22.67 -14.74 -7.30
CA TYR A 89 23.13 -14.78 -8.69
C TYR A 89 23.87 -16.08 -8.98
N THR A 90 23.34 -16.93 -9.86
CA THR A 90 23.99 -18.20 -10.29
C THR A 90 24.23 -18.30 -11.78
N HIS A 91 23.46 -17.56 -12.59
CA HIS A 91 23.48 -17.65 -14.04
C HIS A 91 23.70 -16.28 -14.65
N ASN A 92 24.21 -16.26 -15.88
CA ASN A 92 24.45 -15.04 -16.63
C ASN A 92 23.37 -14.89 -17.74
N HIS A 93 22.24 -14.22 -17.46
CA HIS A 93 21.21 -13.93 -18.47
C HIS A 93 21.49 -12.67 -19.31
N THR A 94 22.75 -12.23 -19.38
CA THR A 94 23.16 -11.05 -20.17
C THR A 94 22.69 -11.11 -21.63
N PRO A 95 22.70 -12.25 -22.36
CA PRO A 95 22.21 -12.28 -23.74
C PRO A 95 20.72 -11.97 -23.86
N GLU A 96 19.90 -12.53 -22.97
CA GLU A 96 18.45 -12.33 -22.93
C GLU A 96 18.12 -10.87 -22.61
N LEU A 97 18.77 -10.30 -21.59
CA LEU A 97 18.60 -8.90 -21.24
C LEU A 97 19.00 -7.97 -22.40
N ASN A 98 20.10 -8.26 -23.10
CA ASN A 98 20.49 -7.48 -24.28
C ASN A 98 19.40 -7.52 -25.37
N SER A 99 18.81 -8.69 -25.63
CA SER A 99 17.70 -8.81 -26.59
C SER A 99 16.48 -8.00 -26.14
N LEU A 100 16.10 -8.07 -24.87
CA LEU A 100 14.96 -7.33 -24.33
C LEU A 100 15.20 -5.82 -24.36
N LEU A 101 16.40 -5.35 -24.00
CA LEU A 101 16.76 -3.94 -24.08
C LEU A 101 16.77 -3.44 -25.53
N ALA A 102 17.28 -4.24 -26.47
CA ALA A 102 17.24 -3.88 -27.89
C ALA A 102 15.80 -3.73 -28.40
N ILE A 103 14.90 -4.63 -28.00
CA ILE A 103 13.46 -4.54 -28.33
C ILE A 103 12.85 -3.29 -27.70
N ALA A 104 13.09 -3.06 -26.41
CA ALA A 104 12.53 -1.92 -25.68
C ALA A 104 13.02 -0.58 -26.27
N THR A 105 14.32 -0.45 -26.54
CA THR A 105 14.91 0.68 -27.26
C THR A 105 14.22 0.88 -28.59
N ARG A 106 14.06 -0.17 -29.40
CA ARG A 106 13.44 -0.06 -30.72
C ARG A 106 11.98 0.42 -30.64
N VAL A 107 11.21 -0.10 -29.69
CA VAL A 107 9.83 0.34 -29.44
C VAL A 107 9.78 1.80 -29.03
N MET A 108 10.70 2.26 -28.19
CA MET A 108 10.79 3.65 -27.77
C MET A 108 11.16 4.59 -28.93
N GLU A 109 12.12 4.20 -29.76
CA GLU A 109 12.52 4.95 -30.95
C GLU A 109 11.36 5.11 -31.94
N ILE A 110 10.62 4.02 -32.23
CA ILE A 110 9.43 4.05 -33.09
C ILE A 110 8.37 4.97 -32.47
N SER A 111 8.07 4.81 -31.19
CA SER A 111 7.05 5.62 -30.50
C SER A 111 7.38 7.11 -30.52
N LEU A 112 8.67 7.46 -30.36
CA LEU A 112 9.11 8.85 -30.39
C LEU A 112 9.07 9.43 -31.82
N GLU A 113 9.49 8.65 -32.82
CA GLU A 113 9.40 9.03 -34.23
C GLU A 113 7.93 9.27 -34.61
N ASP A 114 7.02 8.37 -34.23
CA ASP A 114 5.59 8.49 -34.50
C ASP A 114 4.97 9.72 -33.82
N TYR A 115 5.36 10.02 -32.57
CA TYR A 115 4.77 11.11 -31.79
C TYR A 115 5.37 12.49 -32.12
N THR A 116 6.68 12.57 -32.36
CA THR A 116 7.40 13.86 -32.50
C THR A 116 7.95 14.11 -33.89
N ASN A 117 7.94 13.11 -34.78
CA ASN A 117 8.64 13.12 -36.06
C ASN A 117 10.17 13.29 -35.94
N ILE A 118 10.73 13.02 -34.74
CA ILE A 118 12.17 13.09 -34.47
C ILE A 118 12.72 11.67 -34.38
N LYS A 119 13.71 11.37 -35.24
CA LYS A 119 14.53 10.16 -35.12
C LYS A 119 15.56 10.37 -34.01
N ALA A 120 15.32 9.78 -32.85
CA ALA A 120 16.34 9.65 -31.82
C ALA A 120 16.84 8.19 -31.77
N THR A 121 18.09 8.01 -31.35
CA THR A 121 18.65 6.69 -31.05
C THR A 121 19.05 6.65 -29.57
N TYR A 122 18.70 5.55 -28.90
CA TYR A 122 19.00 5.37 -27.48
C TYR A 122 19.90 4.14 -27.32
N PRO A 123 21.24 4.30 -27.35
CA PRO A 123 22.14 3.17 -27.14
C PRO A 123 22.07 2.75 -25.67
N VAL A 124 21.23 1.76 -25.38
CA VAL A 124 21.16 1.12 -24.07
C VAL A 124 21.97 -0.17 -24.16
N SER A 125 23.06 -0.25 -23.40
CA SER A 125 23.87 -1.45 -23.29
C SER A 125 23.74 -2.05 -21.89
N THR A 126 23.87 -3.36 -21.78
CA THR A 126 23.90 -4.00 -20.46
C THR A 126 25.17 -3.62 -19.71
N VAL A 127 25.01 -3.21 -18.45
CA VAL A 127 26.11 -3.07 -17.48
C VAL A 127 26.07 -4.23 -16.47
N PRO A 128 27.21 -4.57 -15.82
CA PRO A 128 27.28 -5.75 -14.94
C PRO A 128 26.26 -5.76 -13.81
N LEU A 129 26.07 -4.64 -13.10
CA LEU A 129 25.11 -4.59 -11.99
C LEU A 129 23.64 -4.65 -12.48
N LEU A 130 23.27 -4.02 -13.60
CA LEU A 130 21.94 -4.20 -14.19
C LEU A 130 21.68 -5.66 -14.59
N SER A 131 22.69 -6.32 -15.15
CA SER A 131 22.62 -7.75 -15.50
C SER A 131 22.49 -8.62 -14.24
N ALA A 132 23.19 -8.28 -13.16
CA ALA A 132 23.09 -9.00 -11.90
C ALA A 132 21.67 -8.89 -11.30
N ILE A 133 21.09 -7.69 -11.24
CA ILE A 133 19.73 -7.50 -10.71
C ILE A 133 18.68 -8.14 -11.62
N TYR A 134 18.83 -8.07 -12.94
CA TYR A 134 17.95 -8.78 -13.87
C TYR A 134 17.92 -10.28 -13.59
N ASN A 135 19.07 -10.89 -13.36
CA ASN A 135 19.14 -12.33 -13.09
C ASN A 135 18.46 -12.68 -11.77
N ILE A 136 18.65 -11.86 -10.72
CA ILE A 136 17.93 -12.03 -9.44
C ILE A 136 16.43 -11.95 -9.66
N LYS A 137 15.95 -10.96 -10.42
CA LYS A 137 14.54 -10.80 -10.78
C LYS A 137 14.00 -12.05 -11.48
N THR A 138 14.69 -12.55 -12.51
CA THR A 138 14.26 -13.73 -13.26
C THR A 138 14.24 -14.99 -12.39
N GLU A 139 15.21 -15.15 -11.49
CA GLU A 139 15.23 -16.23 -10.50
C GLU A 139 14.03 -16.17 -9.55
N PHE A 140 13.63 -14.97 -9.12
CA PHE A 140 12.39 -14.80 -8.35
C PHE A 140 11.14 -15.12 -9.16
N ASP A 141 11.04 -14.68 -10.42
CA ASP A 141 9.87 -14.98 -11.26
C ASP A 141 9.71 -16.50 -11.43
N ASN A 142 10.80 -17.21 -11.72
CA ASN A 142 10.84 -18.68 -11.80
C ASN A 142 10.45 -19.36 -10.48
N LEU A 143 10.96 -18.84 -9.36
CA LEU A 143 10.63 -19.33 -8.01
C LEU A 143 9.12 -19.20 -7.74
N PHE A 144 8.54 -18.04 -8.06
CA PHE A 144 7.13 -17.80 -7.84
C PHE A 144 6.25 -18.69 -8.72
N ASP A 145 6.60 -18.87 -9.99
CA ASP A 145 5.88 -19.81 -10.86
C ASP A 145 5.94 -21.23 -10.28
N THR A 146 7.10 -21.67 -9.80
CA THR A 146 7.26 -22.99 -9.17
C THR A 146 6.38 -23.16 -7.93
N ILE A 147 6.29 -22.14 -7.08
CA ILE A 147 5.50 -22.20 -5.83
C ILE A 147 4.00 -22.06 -6.12
N VAL A 148 3.60 -21.09 -6.93
CA VAL A 148 2.19 -20.70 -7.16
C VAL A 148 1.41 -21.81 -7.88
N TYR A 149 2.06 -22.53 -8.78
CA TYR A 149 1.44 -23.62 -9.53
C TYR A 149 1.64 -25.00 -8.89
N SER A 150 2.36 -25.10 -7.77
CA SER A 150 2.55 -26.37 -7.08
C SER A 150 1.29 -26.79 -6.32
N SER A 151 0.89 -28.05 -6.49
CA SER A 151 -0.11 -28.69 -5.65
C SER A 151 0.48 -29.28 -4.37
N GLU A 152 1.81 -29.39 -4.29
CA GLU A 152 2.51 -30.00 -3.17
C GLU A 152 2.35 -29.14 -1.92
N PHE A 153 2.30 -29.83 -0.78
CA PHE A 153 2.17 -29.15 0.50
C PHE A 153 3.50 -28.56 0.99
N LYS A 154 4.58 -29.29 0.74
CA LYS A 154 5.97 -28.95 1.03
C LYS A 154 6.68 -28.86 -0.31
N GLN A 155 7.02 -27.66 -0.74
CA GLN A 155 7.65 -27.43 -2.05
C GLN A 155 9.10 -26.97 -1.84
N PRO A 156 10.11 -27.83 -2.07
CA PRO A 156 11.49 -27.38 -2.10
C PRO A 156 11.70 -26.43 -3.27
N TRP A 157 12.54 -25.43 -3.08
CA TRP A 157 12.84 -24.43 -4.09
C TRP A 157 14.28 -23.93 -4.00
N ARG A 158 14.74 -23.29 -5.07
CA ARG A 158 16.04 -22.63 -5.16
C ARG A 158 15.86 -21.22 -5.68
N LEU A 159 16.73 -20.33 -5.24
CA LEU A 159 16.82 -18.95 -5.68
C LEU A 159 18.30 -18.60 -5.79
N GLY A 160 18.85 -18.71 -7.00
CA GLY A 160 20.29 -18.73 -7.18
C GLY A 160 20.96 -19.79 -6.29
N GLY A 161 21.91 -19.35 -5.46
CA GLY A 161 22.66 -20.21 -4.54
C GLY A 161 21.92 -20.55 -3.25
N LEU A 162 20.75 -19.95 -3.02
CA LEU A 162 19.92 -20.23 -1.86
C LEU A 162 19.05 -21.46 -2.08
N LYS A 163 18.87 -22.22 -1.01
CA LYS A 163 17.94 -23.34 -0.94
C LYS A 163 16.88 -23.01 0.10
N GLY A 164 15.66 -23.41 -0.19
CA GLY A 164 14.57 -23.23 0.75
C GLY A 164 13.44 -24.20 0.50
N CYS A 165 12.42 -24.08 1.33
CA CYS A 165 11.22 -24.88 1.22
C CYS A 165 10.00 -24.06 1.64
N ALA A 166 8.95 -24.13 0.82
CA ALA A 166 7.66 -23.51 1.08
C ALA A 166 6.71 -24.51 1.77
N TYR A 167 6.04 -24.05 2.81
CA TYR A 167 5.06 -24.75 3.63
C TYR A 167 3.76 -23.94 3.65
N GLY A 168 3.00 -24.00 2.55
CA GLY A 168 1.88 -23.07 2.33
C GLY A 168 2.38 -21.63 2.28
N ASN A 169 1.95 -20.78 3.24
CA ASN A 169 2.38 -19.38 3.32
C ASN A 169 3.73 -19.16 4.03
N LEU A 170 4.32 -20.18 4.66
CA LEU A 170 5.60 -20.04 5.35
C LEU A 170 6.74 -20.54 4.46
N HIS A 171 7.89 -19.88 4.58
CA HIS A 171 9.10 -20.24 3.86
C HIS A 171 10.24 -20.41 4.85
N MET A 172 10.96 -21.51 4.69
CA MET A 172 12.24 -21.75 5.35
C MET A 172 13.35 -21.54 4.32
N ILE A 173 14.36 -20.76 4.68
CA ILE A 173 15.54 -20.52 3.84
C ILE A 173 16.76 -21.06 4.58
N ASP A 174 17.49 -21.97 3.95
CA ASP A 174 18.72 -22.54 4.50
C ASP A 174 19.85 -21.51 4.40
N ILE A 175 20.31 -21.00 5.54
CA ILE A 175 21.45 -20.07 5.58
C ILE A 175 22.73 -20.89 5.70
N THR A 176 22.78 -21.76 6.71
CA THR A 176 23.85 -22.71 7.01
C THR A 176 23.23 -24.05 7.41
N ALA A 177 24.06 -25.05 7.74
CA ALA A 177 23.57 -26.34 8.24
C ALA A 177 22.83 -26.22 9.58
N THR A 178 23.12 -25.17 10.36
CA THR A 178 22.59 -24.94 11.71
C THR A 178 21.71 -23.71 11.79
N GLU A 179 21.52 -22.94 10.72
CA GLU A 179 20.74 -21.71 10.72
C GLU A 179 19.74 -21.67 9.59
N ALA A 180 18.53 -21.19 9.90
CA ALA A 180 17.48 -20.95 8.92
C ALA A 180 16.81 -19.59 9.14
N LEU A 181 16.44 -18.93 8.05
CA LEU A 181 15.56 -17.76 8.07
C LEU A 181 14.13 -18.24 7.79
N ILE A 182 13.18 -17.84 8.64
CA ILE A 182 11.76 -18.12 8.45
C ILE A 182 11.05 -16.83 8.06
N ILE A 183 10.31 -16.86 6.96
CA ILE A 183 9.51 -15.73 6.49
C ILE A 183 8.14 -16.19 6.02
N THR A 184 7.22 -15.24 5.78
CA THR A 184 5.96 -15.52 5.11
C THR A 184 6.09 -15.29 3.60
N HIS A 185 5.14 -15.78 2.81
CA HIS A 185 5.11 -15.56 1.37
C HIS A 185 5.02 -14.07 1.02
N SER A 186 4.32 -13.27 1.83
CA SER A 186 4.28 -11.81 1.67
C SER A 186 5.65 -11.14 1.84
N HIS A 187 6.50 -11.64 2.75
CA HIS A 187 7.88 -11.15 2.86
C HIS A 187 8.65 -11.50 1.59
N LEU A 188 8.56 -12.74 1.11
CA LEU A 188 9.23 -13.19 -0.11
C LEU A 188 8.78 -12.37 -1.33
N ALA A 189 7.48 -12.09 -1.45
CA ALA A 189 6.92 -11.26 -2.51
C ALA A 189 7.39 -9.81 -2.41
N GLY A 190 7.39 -9.24 -1.20
CA GLY A 190 7.93 -7.90 -0.97
C GLY A 190 9.43 -7.78 -1.28
N ILE A 191 10.21 -8.84 -1.07
CA ILE A 191 11.62 -8.90 -1.46
C ILE A 191 11.77 -8.98 -2.98
N ARG A 192 10.96 -9.80 -3.68
CA ARG A 192 10.92 -9.79 -5.15
C ARG A 192 10.60 -8.39 -5.68
N ASP A 193 9.56 -7.76 -5.15
CA ASP A 193 9.12 -6.44 -5.61
C ASP A 193 10.17 -5.35 -5.32
N MET A 194 10.95 -5.50 -4.25
CA MET A 194 12.14 -4.70 -3.96
C MET A 194 13.19 -4.81 -5.08
N PHE A 195 13.55 -6.03 -5.49
CA PHE A 195 14.50 -6.24 -6.60
C PHE A 195 13.96 -5.79 -7.96
N ASN A 196 12.66 -5.95 -8.21
CA ASN A 196 12.01 -5.37 -9.39
C ASN A 196 12.16 -3.84 -9.41
N SER A 197 11.90 -3.20 -8.27
CA SER A 197 12.07 -1.75 -8.14
C SER A 197 13.53 -1.33 -8.33
N TRP A 198 14.50 -2.11 -7.82
CA TRP A 198 15.93 -1.85 -8.06
C TRP A 198 16.28 -1.95 -9.53
N PHE A 199 15.76 -2.96 -10.24
CA PHE A 199 15.96 -3.10 -11.68
C PHE A 199 15.46 -1.87 -12.43
N ASP A 200 14.21 -1.47 -12.18
CA ASP A 200 13.58 -0.33 -12.85
C ASP A 200 14.34 0.97 -12.59
N VAL A 201 14.76 1.21 -11.36
CA VAL A 201 15.55 2.38 -10.97
C VAL A 201 16.92 2.39 -11.61
N LEU A 202 17.65 1.27 -11.58
CA LEU A 202 18.99 1.18 -12.16
C LEU A 202 18.92 1.31 -13.68
N LEU A 203 17.89 0.75 -14.31
CA LEU A 203 17.65 0.90 -15.74
C LEU A 203 17.33 2.36 -16.08
N TYR A 204 16.46 3.02 -15.33
CA TYR A 204 16.16 4.44 -15.49
C TYR A 204 17.40 5.31 -15.33
N ALA A 205 18.18 5.08 -14.27
CA ALA A 205 19.44 5.77 -14.01
C ALA A 205 20.44 5.58 -15.16
N HIS A 206 20.56 4.35 -15.66
CA HIS A 206 21.45 4.03 -16.76
C HIS A 206 21.07 4.72 -18.07
N ILE A 207 19.77 4.72 -18.42
CA ILE A 207 19.24 5.40 -19.61
C ILE A 207 19.43 6.93 -19.48
N ASN A 208 19.28 7.47 -18.27
CA ASN A 208 19.32 8.91 -18.00
C ASN A 208 20.66 9.40 -17.46
N LYS A 209 21.75 8.65 -17.63
CA LYS A 209 23.08 9.01 -17.10
C LYS A 209 23.57 10.42 -17.52
N SER A 210 23.11 10.93 -18.66
CA SER A 210 23.46 12.24 -19.18
C SER A 210 22.46 13.34 -18.81
N LYS A 211 21.39 13.02 -18.06
CA LYS A 211 20.35 13.98 -17.68
C LYS A 211 20.87 15.03 -16.69
N TYR A 212 21.81 14.65 -15.82
CA TYR A 212 22.45 15.52 -14.84
C TYR A 212 23.96 15.47 -14.99
N GLU A 213 24.53 16.45 -15.71
CA GLU A 213 25.98 16.52 -15.92
C GLU A 213 26.74 16.56 -14.59
N GLY A 214 27.71 15.66 -14.41
CA GLY A 214 28.51 15.54 -13.19
C GLY A 214 27.91 14.66 -12.08
N PHE A 215 26.74 14.04 -12.29
CA PHE A 215 26.12 13.14 -11.32
C PHE A 215 25.92 11.73 -11.91
N ASP A 216 26.37 10.70 -11.19
CA ASP A 216 26.13 9.30 -11.52
C ASP A 216 25.10 8.70 -10.55
N LEU A 217 23.86 8.56 -11.02
CA LEU A 217 22.75 7.97 -10.29
C LEU A 217 22.98 6.50 -9.89
N TYR A 218 23.98 5.84 -10.47
CA TYR A 218 24.20 4.39 -10.35
C TYR A 218 24.97 3.96 -9.10
N GLN A 219 25.65 4.88 -8.41
CA GLN A 219 26.63 4.54 -7.35
C GLN A 219 26.13 4.72 -5.91
N GLU A 220 24.86 5.07 -5.70
CA GLU A 220 24.39 5.48 -4.37
C GLU A 220 23.48 4.42 -3.72
N HIS A 221 23.95 3.84 -2.61
CA HIS A 221 23.23 2.86 -1.80
C HIS A 221 22.64 3.52 -0.55
N ALA A 222 21.40 3.15 -0.17
CA ALA A 222 20.72 3.72 0.98
C ALA A 222 19.97 2.63 1.78
N SER A 223 20.10 2.60 3.10
CA SER A 223 19.16 1.87 3.95
C SER A 223 18.98 2.56 5.32
N SER A 224 17.80 2.34 5.92
CA SER A 224 17.29 2.80 7.24
C SER A 224 16.74 4.23 7.40
N VAL A 225 17.05 5.21 6.53
CA VAL A 225 16.51 6.60 6.60
C VAL A 225 15.24 6.82 5.74
N LEU A 226 14.73 5.74 5.16
CA LEU A 226 13.98 5.77 3.91
C LEU A 226 12.59 6.43 4.03
N LYS A 227 11.90 6.28 5.17
CA LYS A 227 10.59 6.91 5.37
C LYS A 227 10.66 8.44 5.39
N SER A 228 11.79 8.98 5.85
CA SER A 228 12.01 10.42 5.97
C SER A 228 12.73 11.02 4.77
N TRP A 229 13.10 10.20 3.76
CA TRP A 229 13.84 10.66 2.59
C TRP A 229 13.10 11.77 1.82
N PRO A 230 11.80 11.65 1.48
CA PRO A 230 11.08 12.76 0.85
C PRO A 230 11.10 14.04 1.69
N SER A 231 10.91 13.92 3.01
CA SER A 231 10.93 15.06 3.92
C SER A 231 12.32 15.71 4.01
N LEU A 232 13.40 14.92 4.06
CA LEU A 232 14.78 15.42 4.08
C LEU A 232 15.19 16.06 2.75
N ALA A 233 14.71 15.51 1.62
CA ALA A 233 14.90 16.12 0.31
C ALA A 233 14.24 17.49 0.24
N ILE A 234 12.96 17.59 0.64
CA ILE A 234 12.22 18.86 0.71
C ILE A 234 12.92 19.84 1.66
N ALA A 235 13.29 19.41 2.85
CA ALA A 235 13.95 20.25 3.85
C ALA A 235 15.30 20.80 3.35
N SER A 236 16.09 19.96 2.67
CA SER A 236 17.37 20.37 2.09
C SER A 236 17.18 21.34 0.93
N THR A 237 16.14 21.14 0.11
CA THR A 237 15.75 22.08 -0.95
C THR A 237 15.33 23.43 -0.36
N LEU A 238 14.44 23.45 0.63
CA LEU A 238 13.98 24.69 1.30
C LEU A 238 15.15 25.45 1.93
N ARG A 239 16.04 24.74 2.64
CA ARG A 239 17.23 25.33 3.23
C ARG A 239 18.13 25.99 2.18
N CYS A 240 18.32 25.35 1.03
CA CYS A 240 19.23 25.86 0.00
C CYS A 240 18.59 26.95 -0.90
N GLN A 241 17.31 26.84 -1.23
CA GLN A 241 16.62 27.74 -2.17
C GLN A 241 15.93 28.92 -1.46
N GLU A 242 15.37 28.69 -0.29
CA GLU A 242 14.59 29.68 0.47
C GLU A 242 15.30 30.17 1.74
N GLN A 243 16.47 29.59 2.06
CA GLN A 243 17.21 29.87 3.30
C GLN A 243 16.41 29.55 4.58
N ASP A 244 15.38 28.71 4.48
CA ASP A 244 14.56 28.30 5.62
C ASP A 244 15.04 26.98 6.22
N THR A 245 15.64 27.02 7.41
CA THR A 245 16.10 25.84 8.14
C THR A 245 15.03 25.22 9.03
N ARG A 246 13.92 25.92 9.32
CA ARG A 246 12.98 25.55 10.39
C ARG A 246 12.41 24.14 10.20
N PHE A 247 12.15 23.74 8.96
CA PHE A 247 11.66 22.41 8.65
C PHE A 247 12.72 21.33 8.88
N LEU A 248 13.97 21.56 8.45
CA LEU A 248 15.08 20.64 8.70
C LEU A 248 15.35 20.51 10.20
N ASP A 249 15.41 21.63 10.92
CA ASP A 249 15.65 21.69 12.38
C ASP A 249 14.55 20.94 13.15
N SER A 250 13.31 20.98 12.66
CA SER A 250 12.20 20.20 13.22
C SER A 250 12.37 18.71 12.96
N LEU A 251 12.75 18.32 11.73
CA LEU A 251 12.97 16.91 11.37
C LEU A 251 14.16 16.31 12.13
N GLU A 252 15.23 17.07 12.34
CA GLU A 252 16.43 16.63 13.06
C GLU A 252 16.15 16.18 14.49
N LYS A 253 15.15 16.78 15.15
CA LYS A 253 14.71 16.37 16.50
C LYS A 253 14.13 14.96 16.49
N ASP A 254 13.33 14.63 15.47
CA ASP A 254 12.69 13.32 15.33
C ASP A 254 13.64 12.27 14.74
N LEU A 255 14.69 12.71 14.04
CA LEU A 255 15.68 11.87 13.36
C LEU A 255 17.04 11.83 14.07
N ALA A 256 17.13 12.33 15.30
CA ALA A 256 18.37 12.37 16.08
C ALA A 256 19.18 11.04 16.06
N PRO A 257 18.56 9.84 16.11
CA PRO A 257 19.31 8.58 16.07
C PRO A 257 20.05 8.31 14.76
N ILE A 258 19.72 8.96 13.65
CA ILE A 258 20.26 8.63 12.31
C ILE A 258 21.09 9.76 11.69
N THR A 259 21.21 10.91 12.36
CA THR A 259 21.94 12.09 11.86
C THR A 259 23.43 11.83 11.61
N HIS A 260 23.99 10.81 12.25
CA HIS A 260 25.40 10.43 12.10
C HIS A 260 25.67 9.55 10.86
N THR A 261 24.64 9.02 10.21
CA THR A 261 24.77 8.10 9.07
C THR A 261 25.23 8.84 7.80
N ASP A 262 25.98 8.17 6.93
CA ASP A 262 26.44 8.77 5.68
C ASP A 262 25.29 9.06 4.72
N LEU A 263 24.24 8.24 4.77
CA LEU A 263 22.99 8.49 4.06
C LEU A 263 22.36 9.80 4.51
N TYR A 264 22.24 10.05 5.82
CA TYR A 264 21.72 11.32 6.32
C TYR A 264 22.55 12.51 5.80
N LYS A 265 23.87 12.45 5.98
CA LYS A 265 24.79 13.51 5.51
C LYS A 265 24.65 13.77 4.01
N TRP A 266 24.48 12.71 3.22
CA TRP A 266 24.25 12.80 1.79
C TRP A 266 22.92 13.49 1.48
N LEU A 267 21.84 13.10 2.17
CA LEU A 267 20.51 13.67 2.00
C LEU A 267 20.44 15.14 2.40
N THR A 268 21.24 15.54 3.38
CA THR A 268 21.28 16.90 3.91
C THR A 268 22.49 17.69 3.43
N ARG A 269 23.15 17.27 2.36
CA ARG A 269 24.26 18.02 1.77
C ARG A 269 23.78 19.36 1.18
N PRO A 270 24.66 20.37 1.05
CA PRO A 270 24.34 21.57 0.30
C PRO A 270 23.97 21.25 -1.16
N LEU A 271 22.95 21.91 -1.69
CA LEU A 271 22.45 21.75 -3.06
C LEU A 271 22.74 23.03 -3.85
N PRO A 272 23.98 23.25 -4.34
CA PRO A 272 24.41 24.53 -4.91
C PRO A 272 23.81 24.82 -6.28
N THR A 273 23.24 23.83 -6.97
CA THR A 273 22.69 23.95 -8.32
C THR A 273 21.26 23.45 -8.40
N THR A 274 20.48 23.97 -9.35
CA THR A 274 19.13 23.47 -9.65
C THR A 274 19.15 21.99 -10.04
N ALA A 275 20.20 21.55 -10.74
CA ALA A 275 20.39 20.14 -11.07
C ALA A 275 20.53 19.26 -9.82
N ALA A 276 21.28 19.71 -8.80
CA ALA A 276 21.40 19.00 -7.53
C ALA A 276 20.06 18.92 -6.77
N VAL A 277 19.24 19.99 -6.84
CA VAL A 277 17.88 19.99 -6.27
C VAL A 277 16.99 18.98 -6.99
N HIS A 278 16.96 18.99 -8.33
CA HIS A 278 16.18 18.03 -9.10
C HIS A 278 16.62 16.60 -8.82
N LEU A 279 17.92 16.34 -8.79
CA LEU A 279 18.48 15.04 -8.45
C LEU A 279 18.01 14.57 -7.07
N GLN A 280 18.11 15.43 -6.06
CA GLN A 280 17.68 15.12 -4.69
C GLN A 280 16.19 14.74 -4.63
N LEU A 281 15.34 15.49 -5.35
CA LEU A 281 13.90 15.23 -5.43
C LEU A 281 13.59 13.93 -6.18
N GLU A 282 14.28 13.64 -7.29
CA GLU A 282 14.12 12.36 -8.02
C GLU A 282 14.57 11.18 -7.16
N MET A 283 15.73 11.28 -6.51
CA MET A 283 16.23 10.27 -5.59
C MET A 283 15.31 10.05 -4.40
N SER A 284 14.58 11.08 -3.97
CA SER A 284 13.58 10.92 -2.92
C SER A 284 12.47 9.94 -3.28
N GLY A 285 12.19 9.73 -4.57
CA GLY A 285 11.25 8.73 -5.07
C GLY A 285 11.69 7.28 -4.81
N LEU A 286 12.98 7.05 -4.54
CA LEU A 286 13.54 5.72 -4.29
C LEU A 286 13.09 5.11 -2.97
N TRP A 287 12.45 5.88 -2.08
CA TRP A 287 12.04 5.39 -0.76
C TRP A 287 11.18 4.12 -0.80
N LYS A 288 10.44 3.88 -1.89
CA LYS A 288 9.62 2.68 -2.10
C LYS A 288 10.42 1.45 -2.56
N CYS A 289 11.67 1.63 -2.95
CA CYS A 289 12.49 0.59 -3.58
C CYS A 289 13.12 -0.36 -2.56
N PHE A 290 12.91 -0.19 -1.26
CA PHE A 290 13.59 -0.96 -0.20
C PHE A 290 12.65 -1.93 0.52
N GLY A 291 11.54 -2.27 -0.13
CA GLY A 291 10.52 -3.14 0.41
C GLY A 291 9.52 -2.43 1.34
N HIS A 292 8.69 -3.23 1.99
CA HIS A 292 7.64 -2.74 2.87
C HIS A 292 8.02 -3.00 4.33
N PRO A 293 7.82 -2.02 5.23
CA PRO A 293 8.02 -2.27 6.64
C PRO A 293 7.05 -3.34 7.12
N ILE A 294 7.53 -4.24 7.97
CA ILE A 294 6.66 -5.17 8.67
C ILE A 294 5.82 -4.37 9.66
N ILE A 295 4.49 -4.45 9.51
CA ILE A 295 3.56 -3.70 10.35
C ILE A 295 3.37 -4.48 11.66
N ASP A 296 3.76 -3.85 12.77
CA ASP A 296 3.37 -4.31 14.10
C ASP A 296 1.94 -3.80 14.40
N MET A 297 0.98 -4.71 14.32
CA MET A 297 -0.43 -4.40 14.53
C MET A 297 -0.72 -3.94 15.96
N ASP A 298 -0.07 -4.52 16.97
CA ASP A 298 -0.29 -4.17 18.37
C ASP A 298 0.24 -2.78 18.68
N LEU A 299 1.45 -2.47 18.21
CA LEU A 299 2.01 -1.14 18.33
C LEU A 299 1.15 -0.12 17.57
N SER A 300 0.68 -0.46 16.37
CA SER A 300 -0.19 0.42 15.57
C SER A 300 -1.52 0.72 16.28
N VAL A 301 -2.18 -0.29 16.85
CA VAL A 301 -3.42 -0.12 17.61
C VAL A 301 -3.17 0.68 18.88
N LYS A 302 -2.09 0.39 19.62
CA LYS A 302 -1.72 1.16 20.83
C LYS A 302 -1.51 2.64 20.50
N ASN A 303 -0.75 2.94 19.45
CA ASN A 303 -0.52 4.31 18.99
C ASN A 303 -1.82 4.99 18.55
N TRP A 304 -2.70 4.26 17.86
CA TRP A 304 -4.01 4.78 17.46
C TRP A 304 -4.91 5.09 18.66
N ILE A 305 -4.97 4.21 19.67
CA ILE A 305 -5.72 4.47 20.90
C ILE A 305 -5.14 5.67 21.64
N GLN A 306 -3.81 5.73 21.80
CA GLN A 306 -3.12 6.82 22.50
C GLN A 306 -3.37 8.18 21.86
N THR A 307 -3.49 8.24 20.53
CA THR A 307 -3.71 9.50 19.78
C THR A 307 -5.19 9.82 19.58
N GLY A 308 -6.01 8.79 19.33
CA GLY A 308 -7.42 8.92 18.98
C GLY A 308 -8.37 9.01 20.17
N ALA A 309 -8.03 8.41 21.32
CA ALA A 309 -8.88 8.41 22.51
C ALA A 309 -8.65 9.63 23.44
N ILE A 310 -7.93 10.66 22.97
CA ILE A 310 -7.68 11.87 23.74
C ILE A 310 -8.94 12.73 23.76
N LEU A 311 -9.51 12.91 24.96
CA LEU A 311 -10.60 13.87 25.17
C LEU A 311 -10.07 15.29 24.95
N LYS A 312 -10.57 15.96 23.91
CA LYS A 312 -10.25 17.35 23.62
C LYS A 312 -11.20 18.26 24.40
N THR A 313 -10.66 19.09 25.29
CA THR A 313 -11.44 20.10 26.05
C THR A 313 -11.53 21.42 25.29
N ASP A 314 -12.46 22.29 25.70
CA ASP A 314 -12.53 23.70 25.26
C ASP A 314 -12.77 23.92 23.75
N LEU A 315 -13.46 22.98 23.10
CA LEU A 315 -13.72 23.01 21.66
C LEU A 315 -14.95 23.82 21.23
N GLU A 316 -15.75 24.37 22.15
CA GLU A 316 -17.00 25.03 21.81
C GLU A 316 -16.80 26.22 20.85
N GLN A 317 -15.85 27.10 21.16
CA GLN A 317 -15.56 28.27 20.32
C GLN A 317 -15.06 27.87 18.93
N ALA A 318 -14.19 26.85 18.87
CA ALA A 318 -13.71 26.30 17.61
C ALA A 318 -14.84 25.68 16.79
N GLY A 319 -15.72 24.89 17.43
CA GLY A 319 -16.90 24.29 16.80
C GLY A 319 -17.86 25.34 16.24
N GLN A 320 -18.13 26.41 17.01
CA GLN A 320 -18.97 27.51 16.53
C GLN A 320 -18.34 28.25 15.34
N ARG A 321 -17.02 28.46 15.35
CA ARG A 321 -16.30 29.05 14.22
C ARG A 321 -16.40 28.17 12.97
N ILE A 322 -16.19 26.86 13.11
CA ILE A 322 -16.30 25.89 12.02
C ILE A 322 -17.72 25.85 11.46
N LYS A 323 -18.75 25.80 12.31
CA LYS A 323 -20.16 25.85 11.90
C LYS A 323 -20.46 27.07 11.03
N ARG A 324 -20.02 28.26 11.47
CA ARG A 324 -20.25 29.50 10.72
C ARG A 324 -19.50 29.53 9.40
N MET A 325 -18.26 29.04 9.37
CA MET A 325 -17.46 28.91 8.15
C MET A 325 -18.12 27.95 7.16
N PHE A 326 -18.65 26.83 7.64
CA PHE A 326 -19.44 25.90 6.82
C PHE A 326 -20.68 26.58 6.24
N CYS A 327 -21.49 27.28 7.05
CA CYS A 327 -22.68 27.99 6.57
C CYS A 327 -22.32 29.02 5.47
N MET A 328 -21.26 29.80 5.68
CA MET A 328 -20.78 30.78 4.70
C MET A 328 -20.40 30.12 3.37
N THR A 329 -19.53 29.10 3.42
CA THR A 329 -19.06 28.39 2.22
C THR A 329 -20.20 27.67 1.51
N PHE A 330 -21.11 27.05 2.26
CA PHE A 330 -22.29 26.38 1.71
C PHE A 330 -23.19 27.37 0.97
N CYS A 331 -23.57 28.49 1.63
CA CYS A 331 -24.41 29.52 1.00
C CYS A 331 -23.75 30.09 -0.27
N LYS A 332 -22.42 30.30 -0.26
CA LYS A 332 -21.67 30.81 -1.41
C LYS A 332 -21.78 29.89 -2.61
N ASN A 333 -21.50 28.61 -2.39
CA ASN A 333 -21.53 27.61 -3.45
C ASN A 333 -22.95 27.35 -3.94
N PHE A 334 -23.92 27.28 -3.02
CA PHE A 334 -25.33 27.13 -3.36
C PHE A 334 -25.82 28.30 -4.22
N PHE A 335 -25.50 29.55 -3.86
CA PHE A 335 -25.87 30.73 -4.64
C PHE A 335 -25.17 30.76 -6.01
N LYS A 336 -23.90 30.35 -6.08
CA LYS A 336 -23.16 30.24 -7.35
C LYS A 336 -23.84 29.26 -8.32
N GLU A 337 -24.33 28.13 -7.82
CA GLU A 337 -24.96 27.08 -8.63
C GLU A 337 -26.43 27.37 -8.94
N LYS A 338 -27.24 27.66 -7.92
CA LYS A 338 -28.71 27.80 -8.02
C LYS A 338 -29.17 29.24 -8.26
N ARG A 339 -28.27 30.23 -8.20
CA ARG A 339 -28.57 31.67 -8.35
C ARG A 339 -29.63 32.18 -7.35
N ASN A 340 -29.74 31.52 -6.20
CA ASN A 340 -30.64 31.87 -5.12
C ASN A 340 -30.00 31.48 -3.78
N TRP A 341 -30.38 32.14 -2.69
CA TRP A 341 -29.96 31.73 -1.35
C TRP A 341 -30.60 30.39 -0.96
N PRO A 342 -29.89 29.52 -0.20
CA PRO A 342 -30.53 28.33 0.34
C PRO A 342 -31.64 28.74 1.32
N PRO A 343 -32.72 27.95 1.43
CA PRO A 343 -33.68 28.07 2.53
C PRO A 343 -32.96 28.18 3.87
N LEU A 344 -33.18 29.29 4.59
CA LEU A 344 -32.50 29.57 5.85
C LEU A 344 -33.34 30.46 6.77
N SER A 345 -32.96 30.52 8.04
CA SER A 345 -33.35 31.54 9.02
C SER A 345 -32.11 32.31 9.48
N TYR A 346 -32.31 33.54 9.93
CA TYR A 346 -31.26 34.37 10.52
C TYR A 346 -31.76 35.05 11.78
N SER A 347 -30.84 35.28 12.73
CA SER A 347 -31.13 35.96 13.99
C SER A 347 -30.57 37.39 13.99
N ARG A 348 -30.81 38.13 15.09
CA ARG A 348 -30.21 39.45 15.32
C ARG A 348 -28.67 39.47 15.31
N HIS A 349 -28.04 38.30 15.44
CA HIS A 349 -26.59 38.18 15.46
C HIS A 349 -25.97 38.08 14.06
N THR A 350 -26.80 37.97 13.02
CA THR A 350 -26.34 37.95 11.62
C THR A 350 -26.00 39.34 11.15
N SER A 351 -24.89 39.47 10.42
CA SER A 351 -24.45 40.76 9.88
C SER A 351 -25.51 41.38 8.99
N ARG A 352 -25.72 42.70 9.13
CA ARG A 352 -26.72 43.41 8.33
C ARG A 352 -26.43 43.31 6.83
N ARG A 353 -25.14 43.35 6.46
CA ARG A 353 -24.69 43.17 5.07
C ARG A 353 -25.17 41.84 4.49
N VAL A 354 -25.04 40.74 5.25
CA VAL A 354 -25.51 39.41 4.84
C VAL A 354 -27.04 39.39 4.74
N ILE A 355 -27.75 39.95 5.73
CA ILE A 355 -29.22 40.05 5.71
C ILE A 355 -29.73 40.80 4.48
N ASP A 356 -29.11 41.93 4.13
CA ASP A 356 -29.54 42.74 2.98
C ASP A 356 -29.28 42.00 1.65
N ASN A 357 -28.20 41.21 1.56
CA ASN A 357 -27.91 40.36 0.41
C ASN A 357 -28.90 39.19 0.30
N ILE A 358 -29.28 38.56 1.43
CA ILE A 358 -30.33 37.53 1.47
C ILE A 358 -31.66 38.12 0.99
N LYS A 359 -32.06 39.29 1.51
CA LYS A 359 -33.34 39.94 1.15
C LYS A 359 -33.41 40.40 -0.30
N SER A 360 -32.30 40.89 -0.84
CA SER A 360 -32.20 41.29 -2.25
C SER A 360 -31.94 40.11 -3.19
N ASN A 361 -31.75 38.91 -2.65
CA ASN A 361 -31.33 37.73 -3.39
C ASN A 361 -30.09 37.97 -4.26
N THR A 362 -29.06 38.61 -3.68
CA THR A 362 -27.78 38.88 -4.35
C THR A 362 -26.62 38.33 -3.55
N TRP A 363 -25.47 38.14 -4.22
CA TRP A 363 -24.19 37.78 -3.59
C TRP A 363 -23.14 38.85 -3.92
N ASN A 364 -23.18 39.96 -3.20
CA ASN A 364 -22.30 41.13 -3.42
C ASN A 364 -21.08 41.11 -2.48
N GLU A 365 -20.29 40.04 -2.57
CA GLU A 365 -19.00 39.94 -1.89
C GLU A 365 -17.93 40.74 -2.66
N ASP A 366 -17.35 41.77 -2.04
CA ASP A 366 -16.21 42.51 -2.60
C ASP A 366 -14.93 41.71 -2.35
N PRO A 367 -14.14 41.35 -3.39
CA PRO A 367 -12.88 40.63 -3.20
C PRO A 367 -11.87 41.31 -2.27
N ARG A 368 -11.95 42.65 -2.13
CA ARG A 368 -11.09 43.43 -1.22
C ARG A 368 -11.54 43.33 0.24
N TYR A 369 -12.82 43.02 0.46
CA TYR A 369 -13.46 42.89 1.78
C TYR A 369 -14.36 41.65 1.79
N PRO A 370 -13.74 40.45 1.71
CA PRO A 370 -14.46 39.20 1.66
C PRO A 370 -15.27 39.01 2.93
N TRP A 371 -16.32 38.20 2.83
CA TRP A 371 -17.11 37.90 4.01
C TRP A 371 -16.32 37.07 5.00
N THR A 372 -16.59 37.30 6.28
CA THR A 372 -15.99 36.55 7.38
C THR A 372 -17.00 35.57 7.96
N SER A 373 -16.50 34.48 8.57
CA SER A 373 -17.38 33.52 9.26
C SER A 373 -18.24 34.18 10.34
N GLN A 374 -17.76 35.24 10.98
CA GLN A 374 -18.50 35.95 12.02
C GLN A 374 -19.76 36.62 11.48
N GLU A 375 -19.77 37.07 10.23
CA GLU A 375 -20.95 37.70 9.62
C GLU A 375 -22.12 36.73 9.42
N PHE A 376 -21.82 35.43 9.35
CA PHE A 376 -22.77 34.34 9.28
C PHE A 376 -23.21 33.82 10.65
N GLN A 377 -22.86 34.52 11.74
CA GLN A 377 -23.33 34.17 13.07
C GLN A 377 -24.86 34.22 13.12
N GLY A 378 -25.47 33.14 13.61
CA GLY A 378 -26.92 33.07 13.76
C GLY A 378 -27.69 32.82 12.45
N ILE A 379 -27.01 32.44 11.37
CA ILE A 379 -27.62 31.79 10.20
C ILE A 379 -27.89 30.32 10.54
N GLU A 380 -29.09 29.86 10.25
CA GLU A 380 -29.53 28.47 10.36
C GLU A 380 -30.05 27.99 9.02
N LEU A 381 -29.38 26.98 8.44
CA LEU A 381 -29.82 26.37 7.19
C LEU A 381 -31.06 25.53 7.45
N LYS A 382 -32.07 25.66 6.58
CA LYS A 382 -33.24 24.79 6.54
C LYS A 382 -33.01 23.68 5.52
N GLU A 383 -33.91 22.70 5.51
CA GLU A 383 -33.91 21.64 4.53
C GLU A 383 -33.93 22.21 3.09
N CYS A 384 -32.92 21.85 2.31
CA CYS A 384 -32.72 22.35 0.95
C CYS A 384 -32.10 21.30 0.01
N LEU A 385 -31.78 20.13 0.53
CA LEU A 385 -31.27 18.98 -0.20
C LEU A 385 -32.15 17.78 0.17
N THR A 386 -32.59 17.03 -0.84
CA THR A 386 -33.27 15.76 -0.64
C THR A 386 -32.25 14.64 -0.71
N PHE A 387 -32.37 13.65 0.18
CA PHE A 387 -31.55 12.45 0.10
C PHE A 387 -31.94 11.66 -1.15
N ASP A 388 -30.97 11.25 -1.95
CA ASP A 388 -31.23 10.39 -3.11
C ASP A 388 -31.50 8.96 -2.63
N MET A 389 -32.73 8.50 -2.79
CA MET A 389 -33.14 7.16 -2.40
C MET A 389 -32.70 6.11 -3.44
N HIS A 390 -32.23 6.55 -4.62
CA HIS A 390 -31.69 5.66 -5.63
C HIS A 390 -30.25 5.27 -5.28
N VAL A 391 -30.01 3.96 -5.32
CA VAL A 391 -28.68 3.42 -5.07
C VAL A 391 -27.91 3.36 -6.37
N ASP A 392 -26.84 4.14 -6.48
CA ASP A 392 -25.83 3.87 -7.49
C ASP A 392 -25.02 2.62 -7.06
N VAL A 393 -25.41 1.49 -7.61
CA VAL A 393 -24.79 0.18 -7.36
C VAL A 393 -23.35 0.16 -7.89
N THR A 394 -22.99 1.00 -8.86
CA THR A 394 -21.63 1.06 -9.41
C THR A 394 -20.63 1.63 -8.41
N ASP A 395 -21.05 2.59 -7.59
CA ASP A 395 -20.23 3.16 -6.52
C ASP A 395 -20.14 2.22 -5.29
N LEU A 396 -21.21 1.47 -5.01
CA LEU A 396 -21.25 0.56 -3.85
C LEU A 396 -20.53 -0.77 -4.09
N LEU A 397 -20.61 -1.32 -5.30
CA LEU A 397 -20.02 -2.61 -5.63
C LEU A 397 -18.54 -2.46 -5.99
N SER A 398 -17.71 -2.49 -4.96
CA SER A 398 -16.28 -2.76 -5.12
C SER A 398 -15.97 -4.13 -4.52
N ASP A 399 -15.08 -4.90 -5.17
CA ASP A 399 -14.59 -6.17 -4.63
C ASP A 399 -13.63 -5.91 -3.47
N LYS A 400 -14.21 -5.51 -2.35
CA LYS A 400 -13.54 -5.22 -1.09
C LYS A 400 -14.06 -6.18 -0.03
N SER A 401 -13.18 -6.49 0.91
CA SER A 401 -13.56 -7.24 2.10
C SER A 401 -14.47 -6.39 2.99
N ILE A 402 -15.53 -7.00 3.50
CA ILE A 402 -16.39 -6.43 4.54
C ILE A 402 -16.17 -7.16 5.85
N ILE A 403 -16.29 -6.41 6.95
CA ILE A 403 -16.23 -6.98 8.29
C ILE A 403 -17.59 -7.60 8.59
N PRO A 404 -17.67 -8.87 9.00
CA PRO A 404 -18.95 -9.48 9.36
C PRO A 404 -19.49 -8.88 10.67
N SER A 405 -20.70 -9.28 11.05
CA SER A 405 -21.28 -8.82 12.31
C SER A 405 -20.37 -9.17 13.50
N ARG A 406 -20.46 -8.38 14.58
CA ARG A 406 -19.67 -8.61 15.80
C ARG A 406 -19.84 -10.03 16.36
N SER A 407 -21.03 -10.62 16.22
CA SER A 407 -21.32 -11.99 16.65
C SER A 407 -20.56 -13.06 15.86
N GLN A 408 -20.12 -12.74 14.64
CA GLN A 408 -19.41 -13.62 13.71
C GLN A 408 -17.91 -13.35 13.64
N TRP A 409 -17.40 -12.29 14.30
CA TRP A 409 -15.96 -11.96 14.34
C TRP A 409 -15.06 -13.10 14.78
N ILE A 410 -15.61 -13.97 15.61
CA ILE A 410 -14.98 -15.19 16.05
C ILE A 410 -14.48 -16.08 14.88
N HIS A 411 -15.09 -15.99 13.70
CA HIS A 411 -14.69 -16.72 12.48
C HIS A 411 -13.68 -15.96 11.60
N GLU A 412 -13.25 -14.76 11.99
CA GLU A 412 -12.13 -14.06 11.35
C GLU A 412 -10.78 -14.70 11.69
N TYR A 413 -10.76 -15.50 12.77
CA TYR A 413 -9.55 -16.08 13.31
C TYR A 413 -9.49 -17.58 13.06
N ASP A 414 -8.27 -18.10 13.12
CA ASP A 414 -8.07 -19.54 12.98
C ASP A 414 -8.71 -20.33 14.14
N LYS A 415 -9.46 -21.38 13.78
CA LYS A 415 -10.22 -22.20 14.74
C LYS A 415 -9.32 -22.95 15.72
N GLN A 416 -8.12 -23.39 15.30
CA GLN A 416 -7.17 -24.08 16.18
C GLN A 416 -6.53 -23.10 17.16
N VAL A 417 -6.21 -21.89 16.69
CA VAL A 417 -5.68 -20.83 17.55
C VAL A 417 -6.72 -20.42 18.59
N HIS A 418 -7.97 -20.23 18.19
CA HIS A 418 -9.07 -19.97 19.12
C HIS A 418 -9.20 -21.09 20.17
N ARG A 419 -9.17 -22.36 19.74
CA ARG A 419 -9.23 -23.50 20.66
C ARG A 419 -8.06 -23.51 21.65
N THR A 420 -6.86 -23.18 21.18
CA THR A 420 -5.67 -23.15 22.02
C THR A 420 -5.74 -22.06 23.07
N LEU A 421 -6.18 -20.86 22.68
CA LEU A 421 -6.28 -19.71 23.59
C LEU A 421 -7.44 -19.83 24.59
N TYR A 422 -8.59 -20.35 24.16
CA TYR A 422 -9.82 -20.33 24.95
C TYR A 422 -10.32 -21.72 25.41
N GLY A 423 -9.57 -22.79 25.11
CA GLY A 423 -9.92 -24.17 25.47
C GLY A 423 -11.12 -24.76 24.71
N ARG A 424 -11.74 -24.01 23.79
CA ARG A 424 -12.93 -24.43 23.03
C ARG A 424 -12.91 -23.93 21.61
N PHE A 425 -13.55 -24.69 20.71
CA PHE A 425 -13.78 -24.21 19.36
C PHE A 425 -14.72 -23.00 19.35
N PRO A 426 -14.62 -22.16 18.32
CA PRO A 426 -15.49 -21.01 18.21
C PRO A 426 -16.96 -21.40 18.15
N THR A 427 -17.77 -20.83 19.05
CA THR A 427 -19.23 -20.99 19.10
C THR A 427 -19.88 -19.67 18.70
N GLY A 428 -20.70 -19.68 17.65
CA GLY A 428 -21.40 -18.51 17.16
C GLY A 428 -22.28 -18.85 15.97
N PRO A 429 -23.05 -17.89 15.46
CA PRO A 429 -23.77 -18.05 14.20
C PRO A 429 -22.82 -18.43 13.05
N PRO A 430 -23.31 -19.09 11.99
CA PRO A 430 -22.47 -19.50 10.86
C PRO A 430 -21.76 -18.28 10.22
N SER A 431 -20.59 -18.50 9.64
CA SER A 431 -19.85 -17.44 8.94
C SER A 431 -20.63 -16.96 7.71
N THR A 432 -20.78 -15.65 7.57
CA THR A 432 -21.27 -15.03 6.32
C THR A 432 -20.13 -14.77 5.36
N THR A 433 -20.48 -14.46 4.11
CA THR A 433 -19.52 -13.97 3.13
C THR A 433 -18.78 -12.72 3.62
N LYS A 434 -17.51 -12.62 3.25
CA LYS A 434 -16.63 -11.48 3.55
C LYS A 434 -16.42 -10.56 2.35
N SER A 435 -17.03 -10.86 1.19
CA SER A 435 -16.97 -10.01 0.00
C SER A 435 -18.20 -9.11 -0.03
N ALA A 436 -17.99 -7.81 -0.22
CA ALA A 436 -19.08 -6.84 -0.43
C ALA A 436 -19.98 -7.25 -1.60
N VAL A 437 -19.36 -7.70 -2.70
CA VAL A 437 -20.06 -8.10 -3.92
C VAL A 437 -20.92 -9.33 -3.67
N ILE A 438 -20.37 -10.38 -3.07
CA ILE A 438 -21.14 -11.59 -2.76
C ILE A 438 -22.26 -11.27 -1.76
N SER A 439 -21.98 -10.47 -0.73
CA SER A 439 -22.97 -10.04 0.26
C SER A 439 -24.15 -9.29 -0.37
N TYR A 440 -23.87 -8.49 -1.39
CA TYR A 440 -24.90 -7.78 -2.14
C TYR A 440 -25.69 -8.72 -3.07
N LEU A 441 -25.00 -9.64 -3.77
CA LEU A 441 -25.62 -10.62 -4.66
C LEU A 441 -26.49 -11.66 -3.92
N GLU A 442 -26.22 -11.91 -2.64
CA GLU A 442 -27.02 -12.79 -1.78
C GLU A 442 -28.35 -12.15 -1.33
N LYS A 443 -28.52 -10.82 -1.46
CA LYS A 443 -29.75 -10.13 -1.08
C LYS A 443 -30.72 -10.10 -2.26
N GLU A 444 -31.98 -10.49 -2.02
CA GLU A 444 -33.02 -10.48 -3.04
C GLU A 444 -33.40 -9.04 -3.47
N GLU A 445 -33.49 -8.11 -2.53
CA GLU A 445 -33.70 -6.69 -2.78
C GLU A 445 -32.92 -5.82 -1.78
N VAL A 446 -32.40 -4.68 -2.24
CA VAL A 446 -31.75 -3.68 -1.38
C VAL A 446 -32.65 -2.44 -1.31
N ASN A 447 -33.38 -2.32 -0.21
CA ASN A 447 -34.26 -1.18 0.05
C ASN A 447 -33.56 -0.15 0.95
N VAL A 448 -33.03 0.93 0.35
CA VAL A 448 -32.34 1.98 1.12
C VAL A 448 -33.26 2.76 2.03
N LYS A 449 -34.54 2.88 1.68
CA LYS A 449 -35.52 3.52 2.54
C LYS A 449 -35.66 2.78 3.86
N GLU A 450 -35.75 1.46 3.81
CA GLU A 450 -35.80 0.61 5.00
C GLU A 450 -34.54 0.79 5.85
N ILE A 451 -33.35 0.82 5.24
CA ILE A 451 -32.08 1.01 5.97
C ILE A 451 -32.03 2.35 6.71
N ILE A 452 -32.53 3.42 6.08
CA ILE A 452 -32.57 4.76 6.69
C ILE A 452 -33.62 4.82 7.79
N ASP A 453 -34.81 4.25 7.57
CA ASP A 453 -35.92 4.30 8.51
C ASP A 453 -35.68 3.42 9.77
N THR A 454 -34.75 2.44 9.70
CA THR A 454 -34.45 1.52 10.82
C THR A 454 -33.33 2.02 11.76
N ASN A 455 -32.60 3.06 11.36
CA ASN A 455 -31.59 3.73 12.22
C ASN A 455 -32.17 5.00 12.85
#